data_AF-A0A7C2BSI0-F1
#
_entry.id   AF-A0A7C2BSI0-F1
#
_cell.length_a   1.000
_cell.length_b   1.000
_cell.length_c   1.000
_cell.angle_alpha   90.00
_cell.angle_beta   90.00
_cell.angle_gamma   90.00
#
_symmetry.space_group_name_H-M   'P 1'
#
loop_
_entity.id
_entity.type
_entity.pdbx_description
1 polymer ?
#
loop_
_entity_poly.entity_id
_entity_poly.type
_entity_poly.pdbx_seq_one_letter_code
_entity_poly.pdbx_strand_id
1 'polypeptide(L)' 'MGSDMAGDKDNSINSMSKPEIKSRIMTFKGRFEFDFTDAYLDSLSMDKLRHILVAAMRLSN' A
#
# COMPACT_ATOMS: atom_id res chain seq x y z
N MET A 1 -19.32 10.53 21.54
CA MET A 1 -18.46 10.71 20.35
C MET A 1 -17.19 9.92 20.55
N GLY A 2 -16.91 8.90 19.73
CA GLY A 2 -15.62 8.22 19.80
C GLY A 2 -15.68 6.74 19.45
N SER A 3 -15.93 6.43 18.19
CA SER A 3 -15.59 5.17 17.52
C SER A 3 -16.11 5.33 16.11
N ASP A 4 -15.25 5.75 15.16
CA ASP A 4 -15.38 5.59 13.71
C ASP A 4 -14.32 6.47 13.01
N MET A 5 -13.04 6.12 13.18
CA MET A 5 -11.91 6.72 12.45
C MET A 5 -11.10 5.67 11.67
N ALA A 6 -11.65 4.46 11.53
CA ALA A 6 -11.02 3.39 10.76
C ALA A 6 -11.36 3.46 9.25
N GLY A 7 -12.31 4.31 8.84
CA GLY A 7 -12.81 4.39 7.47
C GLY A 7 -11.93 5.14 6.46
N ASP A 8 -10.98 5.99 6.90
CA ASP A 8 -10.23 6.87 5.99
C ASP A 8 -9.00 6.22 5.35
N LYS A 9 -8.40 5.22 5.99
CA LYS A 9 -7.15 4.60 5.48
C LYS A 9 -7.41 3.72 4.26
N ASP A 10 -8.52 3.00 4.23
CA ASP A 10 -8.88 2.09 3.15
C ASP A 10 -9.43 2.86 1.93
N ASN A 11 -10.19 3.93 2.18
CA ASN A 11 -10.72 4.79 1.12
C ASN A 11 -9.60 5.56 0.40
N SER A 12 -8.54 5.91 1.12
CA SER A 12 -7.35 6.57 0.55
C SER A 12 -6.60 5.69 -0.46
N ILE A 13 -6.54 4.37 -0.28
CA ILE A 13 -5.78 3.47 -1.19
C ILE A 13 -6.50 3.32 -2.54
N ASN A 14 -7.83 3.27 -2.53
CA ASN A 14 -8.62 3.17 -3.75
C ASN A 14 -8.52 4.43 -4.62
N SER A 15 -8.30 5.60 -4.01
CA SER A 15 -8.10 6.87 -4.72
C SER A 15 -6.66 7.10 -5.21
N MET A 16 -5.67 6.30 -4.77
CA MET A 16 -4.27 6.47 -5.19
C MET A 16 -4.03 6.00 -6.63
N SER A 17 -3.21 6.76 -7.34
CA SER A 17 -2.65 6.42 -8.64
C SER A 17 -1.52 5.37 -8.53
N LYS A 18 -1.18 4.73 -9.66
CA LYS A 18 -0.09 3.73 -9.71
C LYS A 18 1.24 4.26 -9.15
N PRO A 19 1.71 5.46 -9.53
CA PRO A 19 2.98 6.00 -9.01
C PRO A 19 2.95 6.25 -7.50
N GLU A 20 1.82 6.72 -6.96
CA GLU A 20 1.67 6.94 -5.52
C GLU A 20 1.73 5.62 -4.74
N ILE A 21 1.05 4.58 -5.21
CA ILE A 21 1.11 3.25 -4.59
C ILE A 21 2.53 2.69 -4.66
N LYS A 22 3.20 2.77 -5.82
CA LYS A 22 4.60 2.33 -5.98
C LYS A 22 5.51 3.03 -4.99
N SER A 23 5.46 4.36 -4.92
CA SER A 23 6.28 5.15 -3.99
C SER A 23 6.06 4.71 -2.54
N ARG A 24 4.81 4.44 -2.15
CA ARG A 24 4.47 4.03 -0.80
C ARG A 24 4.92 2.59 -0.47
N ILE A 25 4.90 1.69 -1.45
CA ILE A 25 5.47 0.34 -1.32
C ILE A 25 7.00 0.43 -1.18
N MET A 26 7.68 1.17 -2.07
CA MET A 26 9.15 1.29 -2.08
C MET A 26 9.71 2.01 -0.85
N THR A 27 8.92 2.89 -0.21
CA THR A 27 9.31 3.62 1.00
C THR A 27 8.72 3.02 2.28
N PHE A 28 8.08 1.85 2.20
CA PHE A 28 7.43 1.22 3.34
C PHE A 28 8.46 0.78 4.39
N LYS A 29 8.33 1.30 5.61
CA LYS A 29 9.19 0.96 6.76
C LYS A 29 8.46 -0.02 7.70
N GLY A 30 8.31 -1.26 7.24
CA GLY A 30 7.72 -2.35 8.02
C GLY A 30 8.74 -3.21 8.77
N ARG A 31 8.28 -4.29 9.41
CA ARG A 31 9.15 -5.32 10.03
C ARG A 31 10.02 -6.06 9.00
N PHE A 32 9.58 -6.09 7.75
CA PHE A 32 10.32 -6.62 6.62
C PHE A 32 10.50 -5.49 5.60
N GLU A 33 11.74 -5.32 5.13
CA GLU A 33 12.04 -4.45 4.00
C GLU A 33 11.48 -5.09 2.73
N PHE A 34 10.84 -4.28 1.89
CA PHE A 34 10.41 -4.75 0.58
C PHE A 34 11.57 -4.61 -0.40
N ASP A 35 11.96 -5.73 -1.02
CA ASP A 35 13.02 -5.80 -2.04
C ASP A 35 12.48 -5.68 -3.47
N PHE A 36 11.25 -5.17 -3.63
CA PHE A 36 10.64 -5.03 -4.93
C PHE A 36 11.44 -4.08 -5.82
N THR A 37 11.56 -4.45 -7.10
CA THR A 37 12.13 -3.56 -8.12
C THR A 37 11.04 -2.73 -8.78
N ASP A 38 11.43 -1.56 -9.32
CA ASP A 38 10.50 -0.69 -10.04
C ASP A 38 9.86 -1.41 -11.25
N ALA A 39 10.67 -2.16 -11.99
CA ALA A 39 10.23 -2.97 -13.13
C ALA A 39 9.23 -4.07 -12.73
N TYR A 40 9.43 -4.71 -11.57
CA TYR A 40 8.46 -5.67 -11.04
C TYR A 40 7.14 -4.99 -10.74
N LEU A 41 7.15 -3.88 -9.99
CA LEU A 41 5.92 -3.15 -9.65
C LEU A 41 5.19 -2.60 -10.88
N ASP A 42 5.92 -2.23 -11.93
CA ASP A 42 5.32 -1.78 -13.19
C ASP A 42 4.64 -2.91 -13.97
N SER A 43 5.11 -4.14 -13.85
CA SER A 43 4.46 -5.30 -14.45
C SER A 43 3.12 -5.66 -13.79
N LEU A 44 2.86 -5.16 -12.57
CA LEU A 44 1.66 -5.48 -11.81
C LEU A 44 0.46 -4.60 -12.20
N SER A 45 -0.73 -5.21 -12.12
CA SER A 45 -1.99 -4.47 -12.21
C SER A 45 -2.21 -3.60 -10.97
N MET A 46 -3.07 -2.59 -11.11
CA MET A 46 -3.45 -1.72 -10.00
C MET A 46 -3.98 -2.49 -8.79
N ASP A 47 -4.80 -3.52 -9.01
CA ASP A 47 -5.38 -4.29 -7.90
C ASP A 47 -4.33 -5.08 -7.14
N LYS A 48 -3.35 -5.66 -7.83
CA LYS A 48 -2.23 -6.35 -7.18
C LYS A 48 -1.40 -5.39 -6.33
N LEU A 49 -1.13 -4.19 -6.84
CA LEU A 49 -0.40 -3.17 -6.09
C LEU A 49 -1.18 -2.72 -4.84
N ARG A 50 -2.48 -2.51 -4.95
CA ARG A 50 -3.35 -2.21 -3.79
C ARG A 50 -3.32 -3.33 -2.76
N HIS A 51 -3.44 -4.58 -3.20
CA HIS A 51 -3.39 -5.74 -2.29
C HIS A 51 -2.05 -5.84 -1.55
N ILE A 52 -0.91 -5.63 -2.24
CA ILE A 52 0.41 -5.60 -1.61
C ILE A 52 0.47 -4.53 -0.53
N LEU A 53 0.06 -3.30 -0.85
CA LEU A 53 0.08 -2.18 0.09
C LEU A 53 -0.85 -2.42 1.30
N VAL A 54 -2.05 -2.95 1.08
CA VAL A 54 -2.99 -3.29 2.16
C VAL A 54 -2.42 -4.39 3.07
N ALA A 55 -1.86 -5.44 2.48
CA ALA A 55 -1.22 -6.52 3.25
C ALA A 55 -0.05 -6.01 4.07
N ALA A 56 0.81 -5.18 3.49
CA ALA A 56 1.93 -4.51 4.15
C ALA A 56 1.48 -3.75 5.41
N MET A 57 0.45 -2.90 5.25
CA MET A 57 -0.07 -2.08 6.34
C MET A 57 -0.68 -2.92 7.47
N ARG A 58 -1.31 -4.05 7.16
CA ARG A 58 -1.91 -4.95 8.16
C ARG A 58 -0.86 -5.78 8.93
N LEU A 59 0.27 -6.11 8.31
CA LEU A 59 1.36 -6.88 8.93
C LEU A 59 2.27 -6.02 9.85
N SER A 60 2.16 -4.69 9.77
CA SER A 60 2.99 -3.76 10.55
C SER A 60 2.41 -3.38 11.92
N ASN A 61 1.30 -4.00 12.34
CA ASN A 61 0.64 -3.75 13.63
C ASN A 61 0.93 -4.89 14.61
#